data_AF-A0A2V8QL91-F1
#
_entry.id   AF-A0A2V8QL91-F1
#
_cell.length_a   1.000
_cell.length_b   1.000
_cell.length_c   1.000
_cell.angle_alpha   90.00
_cell.angle_beta   90.00
_cell.angle_gamma   90.00
#
_symmetry.space_group_name_H-M   'P 1'
#
loop_
_entity.id
_entity.type
_entity.pdbx_description
1 polymer ?
#
loop_
_entity_poly.entity_id
_entity_poly.type
_entity_poly.pdbx_seq_one_letter_code
_entity_poly.pdbx_strand_id
1 'polypeptide(L)'
;MIAKRAVSKYVPKRSTDWLKVKTIMRAEVVVGGYTQPRGRRSYFGSLVCGLYRDDGLRYVAHVGGGFNERKLASIYKLMQPLKTGKSSFVDVPKTNEPVQWIKPKLVAEVKFSEWTADHRLRHPVFVGLRDDKDPRDCRFEFESDTDKVVGHDSKKRKR
;
A
#
# COMPACT_ATOMS: atom_id res chain seq x y z
N MET A 1 6.48 -14.19 14.45
CA MET A 1 6.99 -15.30 15.28
C MET A 1 8.52 -15.34 15.25
N ILE A 2 9.17 -15.85 16.30
CA ILE A 2 10.60 -16.21 16.29
C ILE A 2 10.70 -17.72 16.43
N ALA A 3 11.26 -18.40 15.43
CA ALA A 3 11.62 -19.81 15.52
C ALA A 3 13.05 -19.93 16.04
N LYS A 4 13.27 -20.76 17.07
CA LYS A 4 14.61 -21.04 17.62
C LYS A 4 14.95 -22.50 17.39
N ARG A 5 16.20 -22.79 17.00
CA ARG A 5 16.69 -24.17 16.92
C ARG A 5 16.71 -24.74 18.34
N ALA A 6 16.01 -25.85 18.56
CA ALA A 6 15.82 -26.45 19.89
C ALA A 6 17.14 -26.76 20.61
N VAL A 7 18.16 -27.22 19.88
CA VAL A 7 19.47 -27.59 20.42
C VAL A 7 20.49 -26.44 20.46
N SER A 8 20.08 -25.20 20.11
CA SER A 8 21.03 -24.08 20.06
C SER A 8 21.30 -23.48 21.44
N LYS A 9 22.57 -23.18 21.71
CA LYS A 9 22.96 -22.36 22.86
C LYS A 9 22.75 -20.89 22.54
N TYR A 10 22.44 -20.09 23.57
CA TYR A 10 22.42 -18.64 23.42
C TYR A 10 23.84 -18.16 23.12
N VAL A 11 24.00 -17.36 22.06
CA VAL A 11 25.27 -16.72 21.71
C VAL A 11 25.00 -15.23 21.46
N PRO A 12 25.73 -14.29 22.09
CA PRO A 12 25.54 -12.86 21.89
C PRO A 12 26.13 -12.37 20.56
N LYS A 13 25.78 -13.03 19.45
CA LYS A 13 26.18 -12.67 18.08
C LYS A 13 25.05 -13.00 17.10
N ARG A 14 25.11 -12.46 15.88
CA ARG A 14 24.15 -12.81 14.82
C ARG A 14 24.30 -14.29 14.47
N SER A 15 23.26 -15.09 14.71
CA SER A 15 23.21 -16.51 14.36
C SER A 15 21.99 -16.82 13.49
N THR A 16 22.05 -17.93 12.77
CA THR A 16 20.92 -18.48 11.99
C THR A 16 20.01 -19.34 12.86
N ASP A 17 20.34 -19.54 14.13
CA ASP A 17 19.56 -20.37 15.06
C ASP A 17 18.26 -19.70 15.50
N TRP A 18 18.10 -18.39 15.27
CA TRP A 18 16.90 -17.63 15.57
C TRP A 18 16.37 -17.00 14.27
N LEU A 19 15.28 -17.56 13.75
CA LEU A 19 14.65 -17.09 12.52
C LEU A 19 13.41 -16.25 12.83
N LYS A 20 13.40 -15.00 12.33
CA LYS A 20 12.21 -14.15 12.39
C LYS A 20 11.26 -14.49 11.24
N VAL A 21 10.21 -15.24 11.55
CA VAL A 21 9.13 -15.57 10.62
C VAL A 21 8.05 -14.50 10.74
N LYS A 22 7.80 -13.77 9.66
CA LYS A 22 6.81 -12.69 9.61
C LYS A 22 5.67 -13.09 8.66
N THR A 23 4.44 -12.90 9.11
CA THR A 23 3.28 -12.85 8.21
C THR A 23 3.38 -11.57 7.39
N ILE A 24 3.16 -11.67 6.09
CA ILE A 24 3.22 -10.54 5.17
C ILE A 24 1.90 -10.51 4.40
N MET A 25 1.20 -9.38 4.51
CA MET A 25 -0.01 -9.10 3.76
C MET A 25 0.34 -8.41 2.44
N ARG A 26 -0.59 -8.43 1.49
CA ARG A 26 -0.46 -7.72 0.22
C ARG A 26 -1.74 -6.96 -0.06
N ALA A 27 -1.59 -5.80 -0.69
CA ALA A 27 -2.69 -4.99 -1.16
C ALA A 27 -2.27 -4.31 -2.45
N GLU A 28 -3.26 -3.96 -3.25
CA GLU A 28 -3.09 -3.14 -4.44
C GLU A 28 -3.51 -1.73 -4.09
N VAL A 29 -2.66 -0.76 -4.36
CA VAL A 29 -2.86 0.62 -3.98
C VAL A 29 -2.70 1.54 -5.18
N VAL A 30 -3.44 2.62 -5.18
CA VAL A 30 -3.39 3.64 -6.21
C VAL A 30 -2.33 4.67 -5.87
N VAL A 31 -1.46 5.00 -6.82
CA VAL A 31 -0.45 6.04 -6.66
C VAL A 31 -1.08 7.40 -6.96
N GLY A 32 -1.16 8.26 -5.94
CA GLY A 32 -1.69 9.63 -6.06
C GLY A 32 -0.62 10.71 -6.05
N GLY A 33 0.64 10.36 -5.76
CA GLY A 33 1.75 11.29 -5.80
C GLY A 33 3.08 10.64 -5.44
N TYR A 34 4.15 11.43 -5.45
CA TYR A 34 5.45 11.02 -4.96
C TYR A 34 6.17 12.17 -4.25
N THR A 35 6.99 11.84 -3.27
CA THR A 35 7.83 12.81 -2.55
C THR A 35 9.14 13.05 -3.28
N GLN A 36 9.71 14.24 -3.12
CA GLN A 36 11.06 14.54 -3.60
C GLN A 36 12.09 13.59 -2.96
N PRO A 37 13.14 13.20 -3.71
CA PRO A 37 14.19 12.35 -3.16
C PRO A 37 15.05 13.11 -2.15
N ARG A 38 15.68 12.37 -1.23
CA ARG A 38 16.61 12.91 -0.24
C ARG A 38 17.94 12.16 -0.27
N GLY A 39 19.04 12.88 -0.03
CA GLY A 39 20.38 12.31 0.05
C GLY A 39 20.84 11.75 -1.29
N ARG A 40 21.33 10.50 -1.30
CA ARG A 40 21.87 9.83 -2.50
C ARG A 40 20.81 9.22 -3.42
N ARG A 41 19.52 9.39 -3.10
CA ARG A 41 18.43 8.78 -3.87
C ARG A 41 18.13 9.63 -5.10
N SER A 42 17.96 8.99 -6.26
CA SER A 42 17.58 9.64 -7.51
C SER A 42 16.07 9.48 -7.77
N TYR A 43 15.51 10.36 -8.61
CA TYR A 43 14.12 10.36 -9.10
C TYR A 43 13.04 10.72 -8.07
N PHE A 44 12.77 9.87 -7.08
CA PHE A 44 11.75 10.12 -6.05
C PHE A 44 12.07 9.43 -4.72
N GLY A 45 11.57 10.00 -3.63
CA GLY A 45 11.78 9.50 -2.26
C GLY A 45 10.87 8.33 -1.92
N SER A 46 9.57 8.56 -2.01
CA SER A 46 8.52 7.59 -1.71
C SER A 46 7.28 7.86 -2.56
N LEU A 47 6.52 6.80 -2.85
CA LEU A 47 5.19 6.95 -3.43
C LEU A 47 4.18 7.28 -2.34
N VAL A 48 3.25 8.18 -2.64
CA VAL A 48 2.09 8.50 -1.82
C VAL A 48 0.92 7.70 -2.37
N CYS A 49 0.50 6.69 -1.62
CA CYS A 49 -0.48 5.72 -2.06
C CYS A 49 -1.81 5.85 -1.32
N GLY A 50 -2.89 5.47 -2.00
CA GLY A 50 -4.24 5.44 -1.47
C GLY A 50 -5.07 4.24 -1.90
N LEU A 51 -6.24 4.13 -1.28
CA LEU A 51 -7.31 3.22 -1.66
C LEU A 51 -8.62 3.99 -1.79
N TYR A 52 -9.47 3.56 -2.71
CA TYR A 52 -10.78 4.15 -2.87
C TYR A 52 -11.75 3.69 -1.79
N ARG A 53 -12.56 4.63 -1.32
CA ARG A 53 -13.80 4.43 -0.56
C ARG A 53 -14.94 5.17 -1.27
N ASP A 54 -16.14 5.06 -0.73
CA ASP A 54 -17.34 5.70 -1.29
C ASP A 54 -17.21 7.23 -1.41
N ASP A 55 -16.40 7.85 -0.57
CA ASP A 55 -16.14 9.29 -0.54
C ASP A 55 -14.93 9.74 -1.39
N GLY A 56 -14.15 8.80 -1.92
CA GLY A 56 -13.01 9.08 -2.81
C GLY A 56 -11.72 8.38 -2.39
N LEU A 57 -10.58 8.90 -2.86
CA LEU A 57 -9.28 8.31 -2.63
C LEU A 57 -8.75 8.69 -1.24
N ARG A 58 -8.58 7.71 -0.36
CA ARG A 58 -8.05 7.88 1.00
C ARG A 58 -6.57 7.50 1.03
N TYR A 59 -5.76 8.33 1.67
CA TYR A 59 -4.33 8.04 1.86
C TYR A 59 -4.14 6.83 2.78
N VAL A 60 -3.28 5.90 2.37
CA VAL A 60 -2.98 4.69 3.16
C VAL A 60 -1.51 4.59 3.56
N ALA A 61 -0.58 5.05 2.72
CA ALA A 61 0.85 4.88 3.04
C ALA A 61 1.80 5.70 2.19
N HIS A 62 2.98 5.97 2.76
CA HIS A 62 4.19 6.29 2.02
C HIS A 62 4.97 5.00 1.74
N VAL A 63 5.29 4.75 0.47
CA VAL A 63 6.02 3.56 0.04
C VAL A 63 7.39 3.97 -0.46
N GLY A 64 8.39 3.86 0.42
CA GLY A 64 9.78 4.21 0.10
C GLY A 64 10.70 3.02 -0.19
N GLY A 65 10.29 1.80 0.18
CA GLY A 65 11.11 0.59 0.04
C GLY A 65 10.69 -0.30 -1.14
N GLY A 66 11.59 -1.18 -1.61
CA GLY A 66 11.29 -2.17 -2.65
C GLY A 66 11.68 -1.75 -4.09
N PHE A 67 12.34 -0.61 -4.23
CA PHE A 67 12.80 -0.12 -5.53
C PHE A 67 14.29 -0.38 -5.74
N ASN A 68 14.64 -0.79 -6.95
CA ASN A 68 16.01 -0.68 -7.47
C ASN A 68 16.09 0.57 -8.36
N GLU A 69 17.31 0.99 -8.72
CA GLU A 69 17.52 2.23 -9.49
C GLU A 69 16.81 2.20 -10.85
N ARG A 70 16.83 1.06 -11.55
CA ARG A 70 16.11 0.89 -12.83
C ARG A 70 14.59 1.09 -12.66
N LYS A 71 13.99 0.47 -11.64
CA LYS A 71 12.56 0.63 -11.32
C LYS A 71 12.23 2.06 -10.95
N LEU A 72 13.09 2.75 -10.18
CA LEU A 72 12.88 4.17 -9.87
C LEU A 72 12.80 4.99 -11.16
N ALA A 73 13.75 4.82 -12.07
CA ALA A 73 13.77 5.54 -13.34
C ALA A 73 12.52 5.24 -14.20
N SER A 74 12.14 3.96 -14.33
CA SER A 74 10.98 3.53 -15.12
C SER A 74 9.68 4.11 -14.56
N ILE A 75 9.45 3.98 -13.25
CA ILE A 75 8.23 4.47 -12.60
C ILE A 75 8.18 5.99 -12.65
N TYR A 76 9.32 6.66 -12.44
CA TYR A 76 9.40 8.11 -12.55
C TYR A 76 9.00 8.62 -13.93
N LYS A 77 9.45 7.96 -15.00
CA LYS A 77 9.07 8.27 -16.38
C LYS A 77 7.57 8.14 -16.61
N LEU A 78 6.94 7.08 -16.09
CA LEU A 78 5.49 6.88 -16.18
C LEU A 78 4.68 7.94 -15.42
N MET A 79 5.23 8.48 -14.33
CA MET A 79 4.58 9.52 -13.53
C MET A 79 4.66 10.92 -14.15
N GLN A 80 5.68 11.21 -14.98
CA GLN A 80 5.87 12.54 -15.57
C GLN A 80 4.65 13.11 -16.33
N PRO A 81 4.00 12.36 -17.26
CA PRO A 81 2.83 12.87 -17.97
C PRO A 81 1.57 12.98 -17.10
N LEU A 82 1.59 12.43 -15.89
CA LEU A 82 0.44 12.39 -14.98
C LEU A 82 0.48 13.49 -13.92
N LYS A 83 1.51 14.35 -13.93
CA LYS A 83 1.65 15.44 -12.94
C LYS A 83 0.43 16.35 -12.92
N THR A 84 0.00 16.70 -11.71
CA THR A 84 -1.09 17.65 -11.45
C THR A 84 -0.69 18.57 -10.32
N GLY A 85 -1.27 19.77 -10.29
CA GLY A 85 -1.07 20.73 -9.19
C GLY A 85 -1.95 20.44 -7.97
N LYS A 86 -2.98 19.59 -8.10
CA LYS A 86 -3.97 19.32 -7.04
C LYS A 86 -3.90 17.87 -6.57
N SER A 87 -3.98 17.68 -5.25
CA SER A 87 -4.14 16.36 -4.65
C SER A 87 -5.48 15.73 -5.06
N SER A 88 -5.46 14.44 -5.35
CA SER A 88 -6.69 13.65 -5.58
C SER A 88 -7.18 12.94 -4.31
N PHE A 89 -6.48 13.12 -3.18
CA PHE A 89 -6.85 12.54 -1.90
C PHE A 89 -7.91 13.39 -1.20
N VAL A 90 -8.89 12.71 -0.58
CA VAL A 90 -9.91 13.34 0.27
C VAL A 90 -9.27 14.00 1.49
N ASP A 91 -8.33 13.30 2.12
CA ASP A 91 -7.50 13.82 3.22
C ASP A 91 -6.05 13.93 2.73
N VAL A 92 -5.54 15.15 2.65
CA VAL A 92 -4.19 15.41 2.13
C VAL A 92 -3.18 15.03 3.21
N PRO A 93 -2.33 14.01 2.98
CA PRO A 93 -1.39 13.58 4.00
C PRO A 93 -0.35 14.66 4.27
N LYS A 94 -0.03 14.86 5.55
CA LYS A 94 1.15 15.63 5.95
C LYS A 94 2.41 14.87 5.55
N THR A 95 3.24 15.48 4.74
CA THR A 95 4.50 14.91 4.26
C THR A 95 5.67 15.75 4.73
N ASN A 96 6.76 15.08 5.10
CA ASN A 96 7.98 15.78 5.52
C ASN A 96 8.70 16.46 4.35
N GLU A 97 8.54 15.90 3.16
CA GLU A 97 9.15 16.38 1.92
C GLU A 97 8.05 16.91 0.98
N PRO A 98 8.36 17.85 0.08
CA PRO A 98 7.43 18.30 -0.94
C PRO A 98 6.91 17.14 -1.79
N VAL A 99 5.59 17.12 -2.01
CA VAL A 99 4.92 16.09 -2.82
C VAL A 99 4.56 16.65 -4.17
N GLN A 100 4.93 15.91 -5.21
CA GLN A 100 4.36 16.10 -6.53
C GLN A 100 3.13 15.21 -6.67
N TRP A 101 1.96 15.84 -6.82
CA TRP A 101 0.71 15.13 -7.07
C TRP A 101 0.65 14.62 -8.50
N ILE A 102 0.03 13.46 -8.69
CA ILE A 102 -0.25 12.88 -10.00
C ILE A 102 -1.72 12.46 -10.10
N LYS A 103 -2.23 12.34 -11.33
CA LYS A 103 -3.54 11.75 -11.58
C LYS A 103 -3.53 10.29 -11.13
N PRO A 104 -4.55 9.81 -10.36
CA PRO A 104 -4.61 8.46 -9.81
C PRO A 104 -4.94 7.44 -10.90
N LYS A 105 -3.96 7.16 -11.76
CA LYS A 105 -4.06 6.20 -12.87
C LYS A 105 -3.18 4.97 -12.71
N LEU A 106 -2.21 5.02 -11.80
CA LEU A 106 -1.24 3.94 -11.62
C LEU A 106 -1.63 3.11 -10.39
N VAL A 107 -1.69 1.80 -10.57
CA VAL A 107 -1.88 0.84 -9.49
C VAL A 107 -0.56 0.14 -9.19
N ALA A 108 -0.26 -0.01 -7.91
CA ALA A 108 0.93 -0.66 -7.40
C ALA A 108 0.56 -1.76 -6.41
N GLU A 109 1.18 -2.92 -6.54
CA GLU A 109 1.14 -3.97 -5.52
C GLU A 109 2.16 -3.66 -4.42
N VAL A 110 1.69 -3.68 -3.18
CA VAL A 110 2.51 -3.43 -1.99
C VAL A 110 2.34 -4.57 -1.00
N LYS A 111 3.46 -4.97 -0.40
CA LYS A 111 3.47 -5.89 0.73
C LYS A 111 3.66 -5.12 2.02
N PHE A 112 2.96 -5.51 3.07
CA PHE A 112 2.97 -4.80 4.36
C PHE A 112 2.80 -5.79 5.51
N SER A 113 3.03 -5.32 6.74
CA SER A 113 2.99 -6.19 7.92
C SER A 113 1.61 -6.30 8.55
N GLU A 114 0.89 -5.18 8.66
CA GLU A 114 -0.44 -5.11 9.26
C GLU A 114 -1.14 -3.79 8.88
N TRP A 115 -2.46 -3.77 9.05
CA TRP A 115 -3.28 -2.56 9.03
C TRP A 115 -3.22 -1.88 10.40
N THR A 116 -2.97 -0.57 10.42
CA THR A 116 -3.08 0.21 11.66
C THR A 116 -4.55 0.54 11.97
N ALA A 117 -4.86 0.93 13.21
CA ALA A 117 -6.19 1.42 13.59
C ALA A 117 -6.68 2.56 12.69
N ASP A 118 -5.78 3.44 12.27
CA ASP A 118 -6.07 4.54 11.32
C ASP A 118 -6.20 4.08 9.84
N HIS A 119 -6.34 2.78 9.58
CA HIS A 119 -6.38 2.18 8.23
C HIS A 119 -5.18 2.53 7.33
N ARG A 120 -3.97 2.56 7.92
CA ARG A 120 -2.72 2.78 7.19
C ARG A 120 -1.91 1.50 7.10
N LEU A 121 -1.05 1.41 6.08
CA LEU A 121 -0.17 0.26 5.91
C LEU A 121 1.06 0.38 6.79
N ARG A 122 1.35 -0.63 7.61
CA ARG A 122 2.56 -0.67 8.42
C ARG A 122 3.71 -1.35 7.68
N HIS A 123 4.84 -0.64 7.58
CA HIS A 123 6.06 -1.07 6.88
C HIS A 123 5.81 -1.53 5.43
N PRO A 124 5.18 -0.68 4.59
CA PRO A 124 4.88 -1.04 3.21
C PRO A 124 6.15 -1.11 2.35
N VAL A 125 6.19 -2.09 1.45
CA VAL A 125 7.28 -2.30 0.50
C VAL A 125 6.68 -2.54 -0.88
N PHE A 126 7.17 -1.81 -1.88
CA PHE A 126 6.76 -1.97 -3.26
C PHE A 126 7.12 -3.35 -3.81
N VAL A 127 6.18 -3.98 -4.53
CA VAL A 127 6.38 -5.26 -5.21
C VAL A 127 6.47 -5.02 -6.72
N GLY A 128 5.44 -4.42 -7.31
CA GLY A 128 5.31 -4.19 -8.75
C GLY A 128 4.19 -3.21 -9.10
N LEU A 129 4.16 -2.77 -10.37
CA LEU A 129 3.01 -2.06 -10.92
C LEU A 129 2.02 -3.07 -11.48
N ARG A 130 0.74 -2.73 -11.41
CA ARG A 130 -0.38 -3.48 -12.00
C ARG A 130 -1.02 -2.57 -13.04
N ASP A 131 -0.75 -2.83 -14.31
CA ASP A 131 -1.34 -2.15 -15.46
C ASP A 131 -2.65 -2.80 -15.92
N ASP A 132 -2.94 -4.00 -15.41
CA ASP A 132 -4.12 -4.80 -15.69
C ASP A 132 -5.37 -4.40 -14.88
N LYS A 133 -5.22 -3.55 -13.85
CA LYS A 133 -6.31 -3.18 -12.94
C LYS A 133 -6.73 -1.72 -13.06
N ASP A 134 -8.05 -1.50 -12.96
CA ASP A 134 -8.59 -0.15 -12.85
C ASP A 134 -8.28 0.41 -11.45
N PRO A 135 -7.79 1.66 -11.35
CA PRO A 135 -7.55 2.31 -10.07
C PRO A 135 -8.77 2.33 -9.14
N ARG A 136 -9.99 2.43 -9.67
CA ARG A 136 -11.23 2.52 -8.88
C ARG A 136 -11.65 1.20 -8.23
N ASP A 137 -11.10 0.09 -8.73
CA ASP A 137 -11.33 -1.24 -8.16
C ASP A 137 -10.42 -1.50 -6.94
N CYS A 138 -9.37 -0.69 -6.76
CA CYS A 138 -8.48 -0.76 -5.59
C CYS A 138 -9.17 -0.15 -4.36
N ARG A 139 -10.04 -0.94 -3.74
CA ARG A 139 -10.82 -0.59 -2.56
C ARG A 139 -10.31 -1.28 -1.31
N PHE A 140 -10.71 -0.79 -0.15
CA PHE A 140 -10.50 -1.52 1.09
C PHE A 140 -11.30 -2.82 1.06
N GLU A 141 -10.62 -3.94 1.24
CA GLU A 141 -11.24 -5.22 1.58
C GLU A 141 -11.77 -5.13 3.01
N PHE A 142 -12.94 -4.52 3.18
CA PHE A 142 -13.74 -4.77 4.36
C PHE A 142 -14.45 -6.10 4.13
N GLU A 143 -14.32 -7.03 5.07
CA GLU A 143 -15.22 -8.17 5.17
C GLU A 143 -16.63 -7.64 4.95
N SER A 144 -17.24 -8.06 3.84
CA SER A 144 -18.61 -7.70 3.56
C SER A 144 -19.44 -8.34 4.65
N ASP A 145 -20.18 -7.50 5.38
CA ASP A 145 -21.15 -7.94 6.38
C ASP A 145 -22.02 -9.02 5.72
N THR A 146 -21.97 -10.25 6.26
CA THR A 146 -22.53 -11.44 5.60
C THR A 146 -24.03 -11.27 5.31
N ASP A 147 -24.70 -10.38 6.07
CA ASP A 147 -26.11 -10.02 5.91
C ASP A 147 -26.47 -9.37 4.56
N LYS A 148 -25.54 -8.73 3.84
CA LYS A 148 -25.85 -8.11 2.53
C LYS A 148 -25.81 -9.08 1.36
N VAL A 149 -25.19 -10.25 1.51
CA VAL A 149 -25.05 -11.25 0.45
C VAL A 149 -26.22 -12.23 0.45
N VAL A 150 -26.83 -12.45 1.61
CA VAL A 150 -28.01 -13.34 1.74
C VAL A 150 -29.28 -12.50 1.67
N GLY A 151 -29.76 -12.22 0.46
CA GLY A 151 -31.08 -11.62 0.26
C GLY A 151 -32.15 -12.49 0.90
N HIS A 152 -32.63 -12.10 2.10
CA HIS A 152 -33.77 -12.73 2.75
C HIS A 152 -35.05 -12.33 1.99
N ASP A 153 -35.40 -13.12 0.98
CA ASP A 153 -36.71 -13.07 0.31
C ASP A 153 -37.78 -13.53 1.31
N SER A 154 -38.25 -12.61 2.14
CA SER A 154 -39.33 -12.86 3.10
C SER A 154 -40.66 -12.83 2.34
N LYS A 155 -40.96 -13.93 1.62
CA LYS A 155 -42.31 -14.23 1.13
C LYS A 155 -43.28 -14.30 2.31
N LYS A 156 -43.99 -13.20 2.56
CA LYS A 156 -45.19 -13.16 3.40
C LYS A 156 -46.25 -14.11 2.83
N ARG A 157 -46.38 -15.31 3.41
CA ARG A 157 -47.58 -16.14 3.29
C ARG A 157 -48.71 -15.47 4.08
N LYS A 158 -49.63 -14.78 3.39
CA LYS A 158 -50.93 -14.40 3.93
C LYS A 158 -51.78 -15.67 4.09
N ARG A 159 -52.33 -15.88 5.29
CA ARG A 159 -53.53 -16.68 5.53
C ARG A 159 -54.72 -15.74 5.58
#